data_AF-A0A1X7S021-F1
#
_entry.id   AF-A0A1X7S021-F1
#
_cell.length_a   1.000
_cell.length_b   1.000
_cell.length_c   1.000
_cell.angle_alpha   90.00
_cell.angle_beta   90.00
_cell.angle_gamma   90.00
#
_symmetry.space_group_name_H-M   'P 1'
#
loop_
_entity.id
_entity.type
_entity.pdbx_description
1 polymer ?
#
loop_
_entity_poly.entity_id
_entity_poly.type
_entity_poly.pdbx_seq_one_letter_code
_entity_poly.pdbx_strand_id
1 'polypeptide(L)' 'MSDSLSDEMFTVVKSAGHSTPRLGRLVLPGRQAIDTPHFLANTSRGIVPHITQDTFKRDTDLNGVYVALEDFVP' A
#
# COMPACT_ATOMS: atom_id res chain seq x y z
N MET A 1 7.07 -20.79 -14.49
CA MET A 1 7.63 -20.92 -13.12
C MET A 1 6.67 -20.22 -12.18
N SER A 2 5.88 -20.98 -11.44
CA SER A 2 4.89 -20.46 -10.49
C SER A 2 5.61 -20.03 -9.21
N ASP A 3 5.65 -18.72 -8.94
CA ASP A 3 6.08 -18.18 -7.66
C ASP A 3 5.21 -18.79 -6.55
N SER A 4 5.84 -19.49 -5.62
CA SER A 4 5.20 -19.99 -4.42
C SER A 4 4.66 -18.80 -3.63
N LEU A 5 3.33 -18.66 -3.57
CA LEU A 5 2.66 -17.71 -2.70
C LEU A 5 3.05 -18.05 -1.27
N SER A 6 4.01 -17.30 -0.73
CA SER A 6 4.29 -17.29 0.70
C SER A 6 2.96 -16.98 1.39
N ASP A 7 2.57 -17.80 2.37
CA ASP A 7 1.38 -17.56 3.23
C ASP A 7 1.55 -16.29 4.11
N GLU A 8 2.69 -15.60 3.96
CA GLU A 8 3.06 -14.39 4.65
C GLU A 8 2.59 -13.15 3.87
N MET A 9 1.73 -12.37 4.53
CA MET A 9 1.17 -11.12 4.04
C MET A 9 2.25 -10.08 3.65
N PHE A 10 3.36 -10.01 4.39
CA PHE A 10 4.44 -9.04 4.16
C PHE A 10 5.80 -9.74 4.15
N THR A 11 6.58 -9.51 3.10
CA THR A 11 7.91 -10.12 2.92
C THR A 11 8.97 -9.05 2.66
N VAL A 12 10.18 -9.24 3.21
CA VAL A 12 11.34 -8.39 2.87
C VAL A 12 12.05 -9.01 1.68
N VAL A 13 12.01 -8.34 0.54
CA VAL A 13 12.62 -8.78 -0.73
C VAL A 13 14.14 -8.58 -0.69
N LYS A 14 14.61 -7.43 -0.20
CA LYS A 14 16.05 -7.11 -0.12
C LYS A 14 16.35 -6.18 1.06
N SER A 15 17.45 -6.44 1.73
CA SER A 15 18.02 -5.59 2.79
C SER A 15 19.51 -5.41 2.58
N ALA A 16 20.06 -4.24 2.90
CA ALA A 16 21.50 -3.97 2.81
C ALA A 16 22.25 -4.26 4.12
N GLY A 17 21.57 -4.75 5.16
CA GLY A 17 22.14 -5.05 6.47
C GLY A 17 21.25 -4.59 7.63
N HIS A 18 21.82 -4.51 8.84
CA HIS A 18 21.10 -4.06 10.04
C HIS A 18 20.79 -2.55 9.98
N SER A 19 19.55 -2.17 10.30
CA SER A 19 19.11 -0.77 10.32
C SER A 19 19.26 0.00 8.99
N THR A 20 19.16 -0.70 7.86
CA THR A 20 19.23 -0.13 6.51
C THR A 20 17.85 -0.07 5.82
N PRO A 21 17.70 0.71 4.73
CA PRO A 21 16.49 0.68 3.91
C PRO A 21 16.19 -0.73 3.41
N ARG A 22 14.90 -1.10 3.42
CA ARG A 22 14.41 -2.43 3.05
C ARG A 22 13.46 -2.31 1.86
N LEU A 23 13.72 -3.13 0.85
CA LEU A 23 12.72 -3.42 -0.17
C LEU A 23 11.87 -4.58 0.32
N GLY A 24 10.57 -4.39 0.32
CA GLY A 24 9.59 -5.35 0.82
C GLY A 24 8.37 -5.36 -0.09
N ARG A 25 7.51 -6.34 0.11
CA ARG A 25 6.29 -6.54 -0.66
C ARG A 25 5.17 -6.96 0.26
N LEU A 26 4.06 -6.23 0.22
CA LEU A 26 2.82 -6.50 0.92
C LEU A 26 1.80 -7.06 -0.08
N VAL A 27 1.30 -8.28 0.16
CA VAL A 27 0.28 -8.92 -0.66
C VAL A 27 -0.95 -9.20 0.21
N LEU A 28 -2.10 -8.67 -0.22
CA LEU A 28 -3.39 -8.89 0.43
C LEU A 28 -4.33 -9.58 -0.57
N PRO A 29 -5.12 -10.58 -0.15
CA PRO A 29 -6.08 -11.24 -1.03
C PRO A 29 -7.01 -10.24 -1.72
N GLY A 30 -7.11 -10.34 -3.06
CA GLY A 30 -7.98 -9.47 -3.87
C GLY A 30 -7.51 -8.02 -4.02
N ARG A 31 -6.30 -7.66 -3.55
CA ARG A 31 -5.71 -6.34 -3.75
C ARG A 31 -4.43 -6.42 -4.59
N GLN A 32 -4.06 -5.30 -5.20
CA GLN A 32 -2.75 -5.17 -5.83
C GLN A 32 -1.65 -5.23 -4.78
N ALA A 33 -0.53 -5.86 -5.12
CA ALA A 33 0.64 -5.91 -4.24
C ALA A 33 1.23 -4.49 -4.07
N ILE A 34 1.71 -4.18 -2.87
CA ILE A 34 2.35 -2.90 -2.56
C ILE A 34 3.83 -3.16 -2.29
N ASP A 35 4.70 -2.61 -3.14
CA ASP A 35 6.16 -2.69 -2.99
C ASP A 35 6.67 -1.52 -2.13
N THR A 36 7.49 -1.82 -1.12
CA THR A 36 8.08 -0.79 -0.25
C THR A 36 9.47 -0.37 -0.73
N PRO A 37 9.84 0.93 -0.65
CA PRO A 37 9.07 2.03 -0.06
C PRO A 37 7.88 2.46 -0.94
N HIS A 38 6.72 2.67 -0.32
CA HIS A 38 5.50 3.14 -0.97
C HIS A 38 4.94 4.36 -0.26
N PHE A 39 4.19 5.18 -0.98
CA PHE A 39 3.44 6.30 -0.42
C PHE A 39 1.95 5.99 -0.44
N LEU A 40 1.30 6.06 0.73
CA LEU A 40 -0.15 5.98 0.86
C LEU A 40 -0.67 7.40 1.10
N ALA A 41 -1.61 7.85 0.28
CA ALA A 41 -2.13 9.20 0.42
C ALA A 41 -2.93 9.36 1.71
N ASN A 42 -2.72 10.48 2.41
CA ASN A 42 -3.50 10.81 3.60
C ASN A 42 -4.93 11.22 3.20
N THR A 43 -5.92 10.63 3.86
CA THR A 43 -7.32 10.95 3.64
C THR A 43 -8.04 11.08 4.98
N SER A 44 -9.08 11.91 5.01
CA SER A 44 -10.00 11.94 6.15
C SER A 44 -10.95 10.74 6.05
N ARG A 45 -11.86 10.75 5.06
CA ARG A 45 -12.92 9.74 4.90
C ARG A 45 -12.70 8.80 3.71
N GLY A 46 -11.47 8.35 3.49
CA GLY A 46 -11.13 7.49 2.34
C GLY A 46 -11.12 8.19 0.98
N ILE A 47 -11.15 9.53 0.95
CA ILE A 47 -11.11 10.34 -0.28
C ILE A 47 -9.87 11.24 -0.24
N VAL A 48 -9.07 11.20 -1.31
CA VAL A 48 -7.93 12.11 -1.50
C VAL A 48 -8.46 13.53 -1.74
N PRO A 49 -8.10 14.51 -0.90
CA PRO A 49 -8.59 15.88 -1.05
C PRO A 49 -8.22 16.49 -2.40
N HIS A 50 -9.12 17.32 -2.94
CA HIS A 50 -8.91 18.13 -4.15
C HIS A 50 -8.67 17.35 -5.46
N ILE A 51 -8.82 16.03 -5.43
CA ILE A 51 -8.72 15.17 -6.62
C ILE A 51 -10.05 14.45 -6.80
N THR A 52 -10.64 14.58 -7.99
CA THR A 52 -11.85 13.84 -8.35
C THR A 52 -11.50 12.36 -8.59
N GLN A 53 -12.46 11.45 -8.38
CA GLN A 53 -12.19 10.00 -8.50
C GLN A 53 -11.77 9.57 -9.91
N ASP A 54 -12.24 10.26 -10.96
CA ASP A 54 -11.81 10.04 -12.34
C ASP A 54 -10.34 10.45 -12.54
N THR A 55 -9.93 11.60 -11.98
CA THR A 55 -8.54 12.07 -11.99
C THR A 55 -7.66 11.15 -11.16
N PHE A 56 -8.12 10.69 -10.00
CA PHE A 56 -7.40 9.72 -9.17
C PHE A 56 -7.09 8.45 -9.97
N LYS A 57 -8.09 7.88 -10.67
CA LYS A 57 -7.91 6.66 -11.47
C LYS A 57 -7.03 6.86 -12.70
N ARG A 58 -7.08 8.03 -13.34
CA ARG A 58 -6.34 8.31 -14.58
C ARG A 58 -4.90 8.72 -14.33
N ASP A 59 -4.68 9.54 -13.30
CA ASP A 59 -3.47 10.34 -13.14
C ASP A 59 -2.66 9.95 -11.87
N THR A 60 -3.10 8.95 -11.10
CA THR A 60 -2.36 8.47 -9.91
C THR A 60 -2.13 6.97 -9.93
N ASP A 61 -1.00 6.53 -9.37
CA ASP A 61 -0.63 5.11 -9.20
C ASP A 61 -0.65 4.71 -7.70
N LEU A 62 -1.59 5.30 -6.96
CA LEU A 62 -1.73 5.07 -5.52
C LEU A 62 -2.49 3.77 -5.27
N ASN A 63 -1.82 2.79 -4.67
CA ASN A 63 -2.41 1.48 -4.37
C ASN A 63 -3.15 1.40 -3.02
N GLY A 64 -3.17 2.51 -2.29
CA GLY A 64 -3.94 2.63 -1.05
C GLY A 64 -3.94 4.04 -0.47
N VAL A 65 -4.73 4.20 0.57
CA VAL A 65 -4.90 5.46 1.30
C VAL A 65 -4.85 5.19 2.81
N TYR A 66 -4.33 6.16 3.56
CA TYR A 66 -4.50 6.19 5.01
C TYR A 66 -5.89 6.71 5.33
N VAL A 67 -6.60 5.99 6.19
CA VAL A 67 -7.90 6.40 6.73
C VAL A 67 -7.79 6.40 8.24
N ALA A 68 -8.44 7.38 8.87
CA ALA A 68 -8.43 7.52 10.31
C ALA A 68 -9.22 6.39 10.97
N LEU A 69 -8.73 5.85 12.08
CA LEU A 69 -9.35 4.68 12.73
C LEU A 69 -10.70 5.05 13.37
N GLU A 70 -10.81 6.27 13.89
CA GLU A 70 -12.01 6.82 14.53
C GLU A 70 -13.23 6.85 13.61
N ASP A 71 -13.04 6.86 12.28
CA ASP A 71 -14.15 6.77 11.32
C ASP A 71 -14.83 5.38 11.32
N PHE A 72 -14.19 4.36 11.92
CA PHE A 72 -14.66 2.98 11.93
C PHE A 72 -14.96 2.43 13.33
N VAL A 73 -14.65 3.17 14.40
CA VAL A 73 -14.85 2.74 15.78
C VAL A 73 -15.87 3.67 16.45
N PRO A 74 -16.97 3.15 17.04
CA PRO A 74 -18.00 3.95 17.70
C PRO A 74 -17.54 4.67 18.97
#